data_AF-A0A2G9HA59-F1
#
_entry.id   AF-A0A2G9HA59-F1
#
_cell.length_a   1.000
_cell.length_b   1.000
_cell.length_c   1.000
_cell.angle_alpha   90.00
_cell.angle_beta   90.00
_cell.angle_gamma   90.00
#
_symmetry.space_group_name_H-M   'P 1'
#
loop_
_entity.id
_entity.type
_entity.pdbx_description
1 polymer ?
#
loop_
_entity_poly.entity_id
_entity_poly.type
_entity_poly.pdbx_seq_one_letter_code
_entity_poly.pdbx_strand_id
1 'polypeptide(L)' 'MAEIEQSPPQSLSSTTTASSAGEKYSKAPFNIWLSTERTRESVRNRLIETLSSPSILSKRYGTVSREETVVATKLIE' A
#
# COMPACT_ATOMS: atom_id res chain seq x y z
N MET A 1 6.70 -51.00 0.26
CA MET A 1 5.79 -49.98 0.84
C MET A 1 6.68 -49.00 1.58
N ALA A 2 6.50 -47.71 1.32
CA ALA A 2 7.55 -46.68 1.34
C ALA A 2 8.23 -46.43 2.69
N GLU A 3 9.56 -46.43 2.64
CA GLU A 3 10.52 -45.90 3.61
C GLU A 3 10.83 -44.45 3.23
N ILE A 4 10.68 -43.51 4.16
CA ILE A 4 11.45 -42.25 4.19
C ILE A 4 11.62 -41.78 5.64
N GLU A 5 12.70 -42.23 6.27
CA GLU A 5 13.36 -41.50 7.35
C GLU A 5 14.32 -40.49 6.70
N GLN A 6 14.17 -39.18 6.95
CA GLN A 6 15.35 -38.29 6.92
C GLN A 6 15.14 -36.99 7.70
N SER A 7 16.07 -36.76 8.63
CA SER A 7 16.28 -35.60 9.50
C SER A 7 16.60 -34.28 8.73
N PRO A 8 16.58 -33.10 9.39
CA PRO A 8 16.49 -31.80 8.73
C PRO A 8 17.85 -31.24 8.28
N PRO A 9 17.92 -30.45 7.20
CA PRO A 9 19.04 -29.56 6.97
C PRO A 9 18.74 -28.13 7.43
N GLN A 10 19.78 -27.57 8.03
CA GLN A 10 19.87 -26.27 8.66
C GLN A 10 19.84 -25.10 7.67
N SER A 11 19.40 -23.96 8.19
CA SER A 11 19.87 -22.59 7.91
C SER A 11 20.41 -22.30 6.51
N LEU A 12 19.60 -21.61 5.70
CA LEU A 12 20.09 -20.64 4.72
C LEU A 12 19.55 -19.27 5.12
N SER A 13 20.38 -18.52 5.83
CA SER A 13 20.29 -17.08 6.01
C SER A 13 19.88 -16.41 4.70
N SER A 14 18.65 -15.93 4.62
CA SER A 14 18.34 -14.77 3.78
C SER A 14 18.36 -13.57 4.71
N THR A 15 19.58 -13.16 5.08
CA THR A 15 19.84 -11.84 5.64
C THR A 15 19.14 -10.83 4.76
N THR A 16 18.23 -10.06 5.37
CA THR A 16 17.81 -8.72 4.98
C THR A 16 18.78 -8.07 3.98
N THR A 17 18.47 -8.14 2.69
CA THR A 17 19.04 -7.23 1.69
C THR A 17 18.19 -5.96 1.63
N ALA A 18 18.06 -5.30 2.78
CA ALA A 18 17.61 -3.91 2.89
C ALA A 18 18.85 -2.99 2.95
N SER A 19 19.83 -3.20 2.07
CA SER A 19 21.08 -2.41 2.06
C SER A 19 21.59 -2.25 0.63
N SER A 20 20.87 -1.47 -0.19
CA SER A 20 21.33 -0.99 -1.52
C SER A 20 20.31 -0.03 -2.14
N ALA A 21 19.04 -0.08 -1.71
CA ALA A 21 18.02 0.85 -2.19
C ALA A 21 18.20 2.29 -1.63
N GLY A 22 18.75 2.44 -0.43
CA GLY A 22 18.86 3.74 0.26
C GLY A 22 19.88 4.70 -0.35
N GLU A 23 21.05 4.22 -0.79
CA GLU A 23 22.17 5.08 -1.20
C GLU A 23 21.91 5.91 -2.46
N LYS A 24 21.06 5.40 -3.37
CA LYS A 24 20.72 6.06 -4.64
C LYS A 24 19.70 7.19 -4.52
N TYR A 25 19.10 7.34 -3.34
CA TYR A 25 18.14 8.43 -3.08
C TYR A 25 18.53 9.36 -1.93
N SER A 26 19.65 9.11 -1.25
CA SER A 26 20.13 9.91 -0.11
C SER A 26 20.44 11.38 -0.41
N LYS A 27 20.47 11.81 -1.68
CA LYS A 27 20.80 13.18 -2.09
C LYS A 27 19.73 13.92 -2.90
N ALA A 28 18.62 13.29 -3.25
CA ALA A 28 17.57 13.97 -4.00
C ALA A 28 16.68 14.78 -3.04
N PRO A 29 16.39 16.07 -3.31
CA PRO A 29 15.38 16.79 -2.55
C PRO A 29 14.01 16.19 -2.85
N PHE A 30 13.48 15.42 -1.89
CA PHE A 30 12.14 14.86 -1.99
C PHE A 30 11.09 15.94 -1.74
N ASN A 31 10.63 16.57 -2.81
CA ASN A 31 9.47 17.45 -2.77
C ASN A 31 8.19 16.60 -2.86
N ILE A 32 7.85 15.92 -1.76
CA ILE A 32 6.65 15.06 -1.64
C ILE A 32 5.36 15.88 -1.83
N TRP A 33 5.43 17.20 -1.58
CA TRP A 33 4.29 18.11 -1.62
C TRP A 33 3.80 18.49 -3.02
N LEU A 34 4.62 18.36 -4.07
CA LEU A 34 4.16 18.50 -5.44
C LEU A 34 3.75 17.12 -5.95
N SER A 35 2.54 16.70 -5.62
CA SER A 35 1.99 15.45 -6.14
C SER A 35 1.81 15.56 -7.66
N THR A 36 2.26 14.54 -8.39
CA THR A 36 1.99 14.44 -9.83
C THR A 36 0.52 14.11 -10.07
N GLU A 37 -0.01 14.43 -11.25
CA GLU A 37 -1.40 14.08 -11.62
C GLU A 37 -1.70 12.58 -11.42
N ARG A 38 -0.72 11.72 -11.72
CA ARG A 38 -0.80 10.28 -11.49
C ARG A 38 -0.97 9.93 -10.01
N THR A 39 -0.25 10.61 -9.13
CA THR A 39 -0.35 10.42 -7.68
C THR A 39 -1.70 10.93 -7.18
N ARG A 40 -2.14 12.11 -7.65
CA ARG A 40 -3.47 12.65 -7.34
C ARG A 40 -4.57 11.64 -7.70
N GLU A 41 -4.54 11.08 -8.91
CA GLU A 41 -5.51 10.08 -9.35
C GLU A 41 -5.50 8.81 -8.50
N SER A 42 -4.31 8.36 -8.10
CA SER A 42 -4.16 7.20 -7.21
C SER A 42 -4.76 7.48 -5.83
N VAL A 43 -4.57 8.68 -5.30
CA VAL A 43 -5.18 9.12 -4.04
C VAL A 43 -6.70 9.16 -4.17
N ARG A 44 -7.24 9.72 -5.26
CA ARG A 44 -8.68 9.74 -5.52
C ARG A 44 -9.28 8.33 -5.58
N ASN A 45 -8.67 7.42 -6.33
CA ASN A 45 -9.14 6.04 -6.42
C ASN A 45 -9.13 5.32 -5.06
N ARG A 46 -8.09 5.54 -4.26
CA ARG A 46 -7.98 4.97 -2.91
C ARG A 46 -9.03 5.55 -1.95
N LEU A 47 -9.31 6.85 -2.05
CA LEU A 47 -10.40 7.51 -1.32
C LEU A 47 -11.74 6.90 -1.71
N ILE A 48 -11.97 6.69 -3.01
CA ILE A 48 -13.21 6.07 -3.51
C ILE A 48 -13.40 4.68 -2.91
N GLU A 49 -12.41 3.79 -3.01
CA GLU A 49 -12.50 2.44 -2.41
C GLU A 49 -12.73 2.47 -0.90
N THR A 50 -12.06 3.38 -0.19
CA THR A 50 -12.10 3.42 1.28
C THR A 50 -13.46 3.87 1.81
N LEU A 51 -14.10 4.80 1.11
CA LEU A 51 -15.38 5.38 1.50
C LEU A 51 -16.57 4.57 0.97
N SER A 52 -16.43 3.92 -0.19
CA SER A 52 -17.50 3.10 -0.79
C SER A 52 -17.54 1.66 -0.30
N SER A 53 -16.50 1.19 0.37
CA SER A 53 -16.39 -0.18 0.87
C SER A 53 -16.17 -0.20 2.38
N PRO A 54 -16.69 -1.21 3.11
CA PRO A 54 -16.38 -1.37 4.52
C PRO A 54 -14.87 -1.58 4.73
N SER A 55 -14.26 -0.67 5.49
CA SER A 55 -12.85 -0.60 5.84
C SER A 55 -12.74 -0.42 7.36
N ILE A 56 -11.56 -0.66 7.93
CA ILE A 56 -11.29 -0.42 9.36
C ILE A 56 -11.67 1.02 9.76
N LEU A 57 -11.52 1.99 8.85
CA LEU A 57 -11.83 3.40 9.08
C LEU A 57 -13.33 3.70 9.02
N SER A 58 -14.11 2.96 8.22
CA SER A 58 -15.55 3.22 8.03
C SER A 58 -16.46 2.47 9.02
N LYS A 59 -15.90 1.61 9.90
CA LYS A 59 -16.66 0.82 10.89
C LYS A 59 -17.65 1.61 11.76
N ARG A 60 -17.34 2.87 12.12
CA ARG A 60 -18.20 3.70 12.99
C ARG A 60 -19.10 4.68 12.25
N TYR A 61 -18.82 4.91 10.97
CA TYR A 61 -19.45 5.98 10.20
C TYR A 61 -20.30 5.46 9.03
N GLY A 62 -20.13 4.18 8.67
CA GLY A 62 -20.77 3.58 7.51
C GLY A 62 -20.03 3.87 6.21
N THR A 63 -20.61 3.42 5.12
CA THR A 63 -20.10 3.60 3.75
C THR A 63 -21.04 4.47 2.95
N VAL A 64 -20.49 5.25 2.02
CA VAL A 64 -21.27 6.08 1.07
C VAL A 64 -21.34 5.39 -0.29
N SER A 65 -22.34 5.73 -1.08
CA SER A 65 -22.47 5.17 -2.42
C SER A 65 -21.28 5.64 -3.29
N ARG A 66 -20.82 4.82 -4.25
CA ARG A 66 -19.63 5.09 -5.07
C ARG A 66 -19.67 6.43 -5.83
N GLU A 67 -20.81 6.79 -6.36
CA GLU A 67 -21.15 8.00 -7.11
C GLU A 67 -21.14 9.24 -6.22
N GLU A 68 -21.67 9.14 -5.00
CA GLU A 68 -21.50 10.19 -3.97
C GLU A 68 -20.04 10.33 -3.56
N THR A 69 -19.34 9.20 -3.47
CA THR A 69 -17.93 9.15 -3.10
C THR A 69 -17.03 9.82 -4.14
N VAL A 70 -17.32 9.64 -5.44
CA VAL A 70 -16.59 10.32 -6.53
C VAL A 70 -16.73 11.85 -6.40
N VAL A 71 -17.93 12.34 -6.10
CA VAL A 71 -18.18 13.77 -5.89
C VAL A 71 -17.45 14.28 -4.65
N ALA A 72 -17.56 13.57 -3.53
CA ALA A 72 -16.89 13.92 -2.28
C ALA A 72 -15.37 13.94 -2.42
N THR A 73 -14.80 12.96 -3.12
CA THR A 73 -13.35 12.85 -3.35
C THR A 73 -12.81 14.05 -4.13
N LYS A 74 -13.56 14.57 -5.11
CA LYS A 74 -13.20 15.77 -5.88
C LYS A 74 -13.27 17.07 -5.06
N LEU A 75 -13.98 17.06 -3.93
CA LEU A 75 -14.08 18.20 -3.03
C LEU A 75 -12.96 18.20 -1.97
N ILE A 76 -12.46 17.01 -1.63
CA ILE A 76 -11.40 16.79 -0.64
C ILE A 76 -10.00 16.97 -1.25
N GLU A 77 -9.83 16.57 -2.51
CA GLU A 77 -8.57 16.61 -3.29
C GLU A 77 -8.63 17.65 -4.41
#